data_AF-A0A6S7ALK9-F1
#
_entry.id   AF-A0A6S7ALK9-F1
#
_cell.length_a   1.000
_cell.length_b   1.000
_cell.length_c   1.000
_cell.angle_alpha   90.00
_cell.angle_beta   90.00
_cell.angle_gamma   90.00
#
_symmetry.space_group_name_H-M   'P 1'
#
loop_
_entity.id
_entity.type
_entity.pdbx_description
1 polymer ?
#
loop_
_entity_poly.entity_id
_entity_poly.type
_entity_poly.pdbx_seq_one_letter_code
_entity_poly.pdbx_strand_id
1 'polypeptide(L)'
;MTDPFSPDDVRVLREHGIALFAGRVLIAVQPPLSDARIAEIESACAGPLPQALRDLWRLTAGGELAYDLRAQMDGNEEALSWSELFYDGSDHYRDLQGWIEHEQECAEEAAAEDGETWNGTLRYVPIGGFEYCDRIYVATEPGPRAGSIVAWKQGLPGWTHALQQDGIATIAPDLLAAFAALSLETDPEDDVDSPGVRVLEYVDERVSDHGMPQALADALVAYYRRALVDWRGPLAAGTLMESPRLAGLALQHALSNDDAALVRQLADQGMRFDQPLRGSAKPVDVALMQNAYAAADALLQAGAAVSPTAIHRFDRKPSAALVERLLAQGAQADALGVARCVACGSPEAARLVAAACADDIATAFADVRDSMANSYQEDLRRVRAGNLSHYLGADGLAERVANLRDFSL
;
A
#
# COMPACT_ATOMS: atom_id res chain seq x y z
N MET A 1 -1.62 7.57 27.56
CA MET A 1 -0.20 7.92 27.84
C MET A 1 -0.09 9.43 27.78
N THR A 2 0.65 10.04 28.70
CA THR A 2 0.88 11.49 28.75
C THR A 2 1.82 11.95 27.64
N ASP A 3 1.51 13.08 27.05
CA ASP A 3 2.32 13.76 26.03
C ASP A 3 3.69 14.14 26.64
N PRO A 4 4.84 13.72 26.05
CA PRO A 4 6.16 14.06 26.59
C PRO A 4 6.54 15.54 26.40
N PHE A 5 5.80 16.30 25.58
CA PHE A 5 6.13 17.68 25.25
C PHE A 5 5.55 18.66 26.28
N SER A 6 6.38 19.63 26.69
CA SER A 6 5.90 20.76 27.48
C SER A 6 5.05 21.71 26.62
N PRO A 7 4.25 22.61 27.24
CA PRO A 7 3.52 23.62 26.48
C PRO A 7 4.41 24.52 25.60
N ASP A 8 5.67 24.74 26.01
CA ASP A 8 6.63 25.50 25.22
C ASP A 8 7.14 24.69 24.02
N ASP A 9 7.43 23.41 24.21
CA ASP A 9 7.78 22.50 23.11
C ASP A 9 6.67 22.45 22.05
N VAL A 10 5.42 22.31 22.48
CA VAL A 10 4.25 22.33 21.59
C VAL A 10 4.16 23.65 20.82
N ARG A 11 4.41 24.79 21.48
CA ARG A 11 4.44 26.11 20.81
C ARG A 11 5.54 26.16 19.74
N VAL A 12 6.75 25.70 20.05
CA VAL A 12 7.87 25.68 19.10
C VAL A 12 7.57 24.74 17.93
N LEU A 13 7.05 23.53 18.18
CA LEU A 13 6.62 22.62 17.11
C LEU A 13 5.62 23.29 16.17
N ARG A 14 4.66 24.03 16.71
CA ARG A 14 3.68 24.78 15.90
C ARG A 14 4.33 25.87 15.05
N GLU A 15 5.34 26.57 15.57
CA GLU A 15 6.12 27.57 14.80
C GLU A 15 6.86 26.94 13.62
N HIS A 16 7.19 25.65 13.70
CA HIS A 16 7.81 24.87 12.62
C HIS A 16 6.80 24.10 11.75
N GLY A 17 5.52 24.40 11.86
CA GLY A 17 4.47 23.74 11.06
C GLY A 17 4.25 22.28 11.45
N ILE A 18 4.38 21.94 12.73
CA ILE A 18 4.18 20.59 13.25
C ILE A 18 3.06 20.61 14.29
N ALA A 19 2.13 19.66 14.20
CA ALA A 19 1.05 19.48 15.17
C ALA A 19 0.99 18.05 15.69
N LEU A 20 0.49 17.89 16.91
CA LEU A 20 0.22 16.58 17.51
C LEU A 20 -1.29 16.40 17.65
N PHE A 21 -1.84 15.35 17.05
CA PHE A 21 -3.25 15.02 17.17
C PHE A 21 -3.43 13.51 17.40
N ALA A 22 -4.22 13.14 18.40
CA ALA A 22 -4.55 11.74 18.71
C ALA A 22 -3.34 10.78 18.76
N GLY A 23 -2.19 11.24 19.27
CA GLY A 23 -0.98 10.41 19.35
C GLY A 23 -0.17 10.32 18.05
N ARG A 24 -0.44 11.17 17.06
CA ARG A 24 0.27 11.24 15.77
C ARG A 24 0.85 12.63 15.53
N VAL A 25 2.00 12.64 14.87
CA VAL A 25 2.66 13.83 14.31
C VAL A 25 2.08 14.14 12.94
N LEU A 26 1.71 15.40 12.74
CA LEU A 26 1.35 16.02 11.46
C LEU A 26 2.42 17.05 11.11
N ILE A 27 2.88 17.07 9.87
CA ILE A 27 3.88 18.04 9.37
C ILE A 27 3.26 18.95 8.31
N ALA A 28 3.95 20.02 7.92
CA ALA A 28 3.46 21.01 6.96
C ALA A 28 2.04 21.52 7.29
N VAL A 29 1.74 21.62 8.59
CA VAL A 29 0.38 21.93 9.06
C VAL A 29 0.02 23.36 8.71
N GLN A 30 -1.25 23.56 8.41
CA GLN A 30 -1.80 24.81 7.93
C GLN A 30 -2.52 25.56 9.06
N PRO A 31 -2.82 26.87 8.89
CA PRO A 31 -3.61 27.62 9.84
C PRO A 31 -4.96 26.93 10.15
N PRO A 32 -5.48 27.01 11.39
CA PRO A 32 -6.79 26.45 11.73
C PRO A 32 -7.96 27.04 10.92
N LEU A 33 -9.03 26.27 10.76
CA LEU A 33 -10.30 26.81 10.25
C LEU A 33 -10.94 27.72 11.28
N SER A 34 -11.59 28.79 10.81
CA SER A 34 -12.44 29.61 11.66
C SER A 34 -13.72 28.87 12.05
N ASP A 35 -14.29 29.17 13.22
CA ASP A 35 -15.57 28.59 13.63
C ASP A 35 -16.71 28.88 12.62
N ALA A 36 -16.64 30.02 11.93
CA ALA A 36 -17.60 30.37 10.88
C ALA A 36 -17.52 29.41 9.69
N ARG A 37 -16.30 29.07 9.26
CA ARG A 37 -16.06 28.12 8.17
C ARG A 37 -16.45 26.69 8.57
N ILE A 38 -16.16 26.28 9.80
CA ILE A 38 -16.60 24.98 10.32
C ILE A 38 -18.14 24.89 10.33
N ALA A 39 -18.83 25.97 10.73
CA ALA A 39 -20.29 26.04 10.72
C ALA A 39 -20.88 26.01 9.29
N GLU A 40 -20.21 26.63 8.32
CA GLU A 40 -20.59 26.56 6.91
C GLU A 40 -20.50 25.12 6.39
N ILE A 41 -19.39 24.42 6.64
CA ILE A 41 -19.22 23.01 6.24
C ILE A 41 -20.27 22.13 6.94
N GLU A 42 -20.53 22.35 8.24
CA GLU A 42 -21.58 21.65 8.97
C GLU A 42 -22.96 21.84 8.34
N SER A 43 -23.26 23.03 7.82
CA SER A 43 -24.55 23.32 7.17
C SER A 43 -24.77 22.54 5.86
N ALA A 44 -23.68 22.08 5.23
CA ALA A 44 -23.72 21.21 4.05
C ALA A 44 -23.87 19.72 4.40
N CYS A 45 -23.79 19.34 5.68
CA CYS A 45 -23.83 17.95 6.13
C CYS A 45 -25.24 17.49 6.53
N ALA A 46 -25.53 16.20 6.36
CA ALA A 46 -26.82 15.59 6.72
C ALA A 46 -27.06 15.52 8.24
N GLY A 47 -26.01 15.69 9.04
CA GLY A 47 -26.03 15.73 10.49
C GLY A 47 -24.82 16.49 11.05
N PRO A 48 -24.71 16.61 12.37
CA PRO A 48 -23.66 17.42 12.99
C PRO A 48 -22.27 16.83 12.76
N LEU A 49 -21.27 17.70 12.60
CA LEU A 49 -19.87 17.33 12.55
C LEU A 49 -19.41 16.77 13.91
N PRO A 50 -18.72 15.62 13.94
CA PRO A 50 -18.17 15.06 15.17
C PRO A 50 -17.20 16.02 15.85
N GLN A 51 -17.20 16.02 17.19
CA GLN A 51 -16.36 16.93 17.96
C GLN A 51 -14.87 16.78 17.64
N ALA A 52 -14.38 15.55 17.47
CA ALA A 52 -12.98 15.28 17.14
C ALA A 52 -12.56 15.92 15.79
N LEU A 53 -13.46 15.98 14.80
CA LEU A 53 -13.17 16.65 13.52
C LEU A 53 -13.09 18.17 13.70
N ARG A 54 -14.01 18.75 14.49
CA ARG A 54 -13.97 20.17 14.83
C ARG A 54 -12.68 20.51 15.57
N ASP A 55 -12.24 19.66 16.50
CA ASP A 55 -11.01 19.83 17.26
C ASP A 55 -9.78 19.73 16.35
N LEU A 56 -9.77 18.78 15.40
CA LEU A 56 -8.73 18.69 14.39
C LEU A 56 -8.66 19.97 13.56
N TRP A 57 -9.77 20.45 13.01
CA TRP A 57 -9.78 21.67 12.19
C TRP A 57 -9.44 22.95 12.96
N ARG A 58 -9.73 23.00 14.26
CA ARG A 58 -9.28 24.08 15.16
C ARG A 58 -7.80 23.99 15.52
N LEU A 59 -7.20 22.81 15.38
CA LEU A 59 -5.76 22.61 15.53
C LEU A 59 -5.04 22.89 14.20
N THR A 60 -5.52 22.34 13.09
CA THR A 60 -4.95 22.51 11.76
C THR A 60 -6.00 22.27 10.69
N ALA A 61 -6.08 23.17 9.72
CA ALA A 61 -6.85 22.94 8.50
C ALA A 61 -5.90 22.50 7.41
N GLY A 62 -5.42 21.27 7.45
CA GLY A 62 -4.46 20.74 6.50
C GLY A 62 -3.22 20.13 7.14
N GLY A 63 -2.29 19.71 6.30
CA GLY A 63 -1.02 19.10 6.70
C GLY A 63 -0.87 17.69 6.17
N GLU A 64 0.36 17.20 6.25
CA GLU A 64 0.76 15.90 5.74
C GLU A 64 0.77 14.85 6.87
N LEU A 65 0.37 13.64 6.51
CA LEU A 65 0.53 12.45 7.34
C LEU A 65 1.48 11.49 6.63
N ALA A 66 2.50 11.04 7.36
CA ALA A 66 3.46 10.07 6.87
C ALA A 66 3.30 8.79 7.68
N TYR A 67 2.30 7.97 7.36
CA TYR A 67 2.06 6.71 8.05
C TYR A 67 1.46 5.70 7.09
N ASP A 68 1.61 4.42 7.43
CA ASP A 68 0.90 3.33 6.82
C ASP A 68 -0.54 3.25 7.36
N LEU A 69 -1.46 2.97 6.44
CA LEU A 69 -2.86 2.64 6.74
C LEU A 69 -3.30 1.49 5.86
N ARG A 70 -3.98 0.50 6.46
CA ARG A 70 -4.52 -0.64 5.75
C ARG A 70 -6.00 -0.84 6.05
N ALA A 71 -6.72 -1.35 5.06
CA ALA A 71 -8.10 -1.76 5.22
C ALA A 71 -8.41 -2.98 4.34
N GLN A 72 -9.39 -3.76 4.79
CA GLN A 72 -9.98 -4.82 3.99
C GLN A 72 -11.07 -4.22 3.10
N MET A 73 -10.93 -4.38 1.78
CA MET A 73 -11.87 -3.89 0.77
C MET A 73 -12.16 -5.02 -0.23
N ASP A 74 -13.42 -5.44 -0.35
CA ASP A 74 -13.84 -6.53 -1.24
C ASP A 74 -13.04 -7.84 -1.09
N GLY A 75 -12.58 -8.13 0.14
CA GLY A 75 -11.77 -9.29 0.47
C GLY A 75 -10.27 -9.16 0.13
N ASN A 76 -9.84 -7.98 -0.30
CA ASN A 76 -8.43 -7.64 -0.51
C ASN A 76 -7.84 -6.92 0.71
N GLU A 77 -6.54 -7.13 0.95
CA GLU A 77 -5.76 -6.35 1.93
C GLU A 77 -5.15 -5.12 1.22
N GLU A 78 -5.79 -3.96 1.33
CA GLU A 78 -5.42 -2.75 0.60
C GLU A 78 -4.65 -1.76 1.48
N ALA A 79 -3.58 -1.21 0.92
CA ALA A 79 -2.90 -0.05 1.48
C ALA A 79 -3.64 1.23 1.04
N LEU A 80 -3.93 2.10 2.00
CA LEU A 80 -4.62 3.37 1.78
C LEU A 80 -3.64 4.51 1.95
N SER A 81 -3.55 5.38 0.96
CA SER A 81 -2.78 6.61 1.06
C SER A 81 -3.64 7.70 1.68
N TRP A 82 -3.46 7.90 2.98
CA TRP A 82 -3.97 9.09 3.68
C TRP A 82 -2.79 10.01 3.98
N SER A 83 -2.24 10.64 2.94
CA SER A 83 -1.04 11.45 3.05
C SER A 83 -1.32 12.93 3.31
N GLU A 84 -2.54 13.39 3.03
CA GLU A 84 -2.95 14.79 3.16
C GLU A 84 -4.24 14.91 4.00
N LEU A 85 -4.31 15.94 4.85
CA LEU A 85 -5.56 16.50 5.34
C LEU A 85 -6.00 17.62 4.38
N PHE A 86 -7.21 17.54 3.84
CA PHE A 86 -7.67 18.55 2.89
C PHE A 86 -7.89 19.90 3.57
N TYR A 87 -7.55 20.98 2.85
CA TYR A 87 -7.68 22.35 3.32
C TYR A 87 -8.04 23.32 2.23
N ASP A 88 -8.64 24.46 2.60
CA ASP A 88 -9.02 25.52 1.66
C ASP A 88 -7.76 26.19 1.07
N GLY A 89 -7.71 26.36 -0.24
CA GLY A 89 -6.55 26.94 -0.93
C GLY A 89 -5.35 26.01 -1.15
N SER A 90 -5.53 24.69 -0.95
CA SER A 90 -4.57 23.68 -1.41
C SER A 90 -4.36 23.77 -2.93
N ASP A 91 -3.11 23.68 -3.38
CA ASP A 91 -2.70 23.68 -4.79
C ASP A 91 -2.55 22.25 -5.36
N HIS A 92 -2.96 21.24 -4.58
CA HIS A 92 -3.12 19.86 -5.03
C HIS A 92 -4.35 19.71 -5.95
N TYR A 93 -4.83 18.48 -6.14
CA TYR A 93 -5.87 18.18 -7.14
C TYR A 93 -7.16 19.00 -6.95
N ARG A 94 -7.65 19.06 -5.71
CA ARG A 94 -8.74 19.94 -5.26
C ARG A 94 -8.45 20.34 -3.82
N ASP A 95 -8.85 21.55 -3.47
CA ASP A 95 -8.85 22.01 -2.08
C ASP A 95 -10.09 21.46 -1.33
N LEU A 96 -10.20 21.73 -0.03
CA LEU A 96 -11.31 21.21 0.79
C LEU A 96 -12.68 21.63 0.24
N GLN A 97 -12.85 22.90 -0.13
CA GLN A 97 -14.08 23.39 -0.74
C GLN A 97 -14.37 22.69 -2.07
N GLY A 98 -13.39 22.58 -2.95
CA GLY A 98 -13.52 21.91 -4.24
C GLY A 98 -13.83 20.41 -4.13
N TRP A 99 -13.36 19.75 -3.08
CA TRP A 99 -13.78 18.38 -2.75
C TRP A 99 -15.22 18.32 -2.24
N ILE A 100 -15.64 19.24 -1.35
CA ILE A 100 -17.03 19.31 -0.89
C ILE A 100 -17.97 19.52 -2.08
N GLU A 101 -17.67 20.47 -2.98
CA GLU A 101 -18.46 20.72 -4.19
C GLU A 101 -18.52 19.49 -5.09
N HIS A 102 -17.39 18.81 -5.29
CA HIS A 102 -17.35 17.58 -6.07
C HIS A 102 -18.25 16.48 -5.48
N GLU A 103 -18.23 16.29 -4.16
CA GLU A 103 -19.09 15.29 -3.50
C GLU A 103 -20.58 15.68 -3.57
N GLN A 104 -20.89 16.98 -3.62
CA GLN A 104 -22.26 17.46 -3.82
C GLN A 104 -22.75 17.15 -5.24
N GLU A 105 -21.93 17.41 -6.25
CA GLU A 105 -22.20 17.04 -7.65
C GLU A 105 -22.43 15.53 -7.77
N CYS A 106 -21.54 14.71 -7.21
CA CYS A 106 -21.70 13.24 -7.23
C CYS A 106 -22.97 12.77 -6.51
N ALA A 107 -23.34 13.39 -5.39
CA ALA A 107 -24.56 13.05 -4.66
C ALA A 107 -25.83 13.43 -5.44
N GLU A 108 -25.81 14.56 -6.16
CA GLU A 108 -26.90 14.98 -7.04
C GLU A 108 -27.05 14.04 -8.25
N GLU A 109 -25.94 13.69 -8.90
CA GLU A 109 -25.91 12.75 -10.03
C GLU A 109 -26.42 11.36 -9.61
N ALA A 110 -25.95 10.82 -8.49
CA ALA A 110 -26.40 9.53 -7.99
C ALA A 110 -27.90 9.52 -7.66
N ALA A 111 -28.42 10.58 -7.03
CA ALA A 111 -29.86 10.68 -6.78
C ALA A 111 -30.66 10.74 -8.08
N ALA A 112 -30.18 11.48 -9.08
CA ALA A 112 -30.83 11.58 -10.38
C ALA A 112 -30.84 10.22 -11.12
N GLU A 113 -29.75 9.45 -11.05
CA GLU A 113 -29.68 8.09 -11.59
C GLU A 113 -30.66 7.12 -10.91
N ASP A 114 -30.84 7.27 -9.60
CA ASP A 114 -31.81 6.50 -8.81
C ASP A 114 -33.27 7.00 -8.98
N GLY A 115 -33.49 8.09 -9.72
CA GLY A 115 -34.80 8.72 -9.92
C GLY A 115 -35.32 9.45 -8.67
N GLU A 116 -34.44 9.78 -7.74
CA GLU A 116 -34.71 10.53 -6.51
C GLU A 116 -34.30 12.00 -6.66
N THR A 117 -34.81 12.87 -5.77
CA THR A 117 -34.32 14.25 -5.65
C THR A 117 -33.35 14.31 -4.48
N TRP A 118 -32.11 14.69 -4.73
CA TRP A 118 -31.13 14.89 -3.67
C TRP A 118 -31.59 15.98 -2.69
N ASN A 119 -31.36 15.75 -1.40
CA ASN A 119 -31.83 16.62 -0.33
C ASN A 119 -30.91 17.83 -0.06
N GLY A 120 -29.86 18.03 -0.85
CA GLY A 120 -28.89 19.12 -0.72
C GLY A 120 -27.88 18.97 0.41
N THR A 121 -27.77 17.78 1.02
CA THR A 121 -26.83 17.53 2.13
C THR A 121 -25.95 16.30 1.89
N LEU A 122 -24.70 16.38 2.35
CA LEU A 122 -23.72 15.31 2.26
C LEU A 122 -23.87 14.34 3.43
N ARG A 123 -23.90 13.04 3.13
CA ARG A 123 -23.85 11.97 4.14
C ARG A 123 -22.42 11.68 4.64
N TYR A 124 -21.43 12.09 3.85
CA TYR A 124 -20.01 11.91 4.09
C TYR A 124 -19.29 13.21 3.71
N VAL A 125 -18.45 13.74 4.60
CA VAL A 125 -17.62 14.92 4.32
C VAL A 125 -16.17 14.48 4.10
N PRO A 126 -15.51 14.91 3.02
CA PRO A 126 -14.11 14.56 2.76
C PRO A 126 -13.21 15.31 3.75
N ILE A 127 -12.19 14.63 4.29
CA ILE A 127 -11.25 15.20 5.26
C ILE A 127 -9.78 15.03 4.87
N GLY A 128 -9.49 14.18 3.89
CA GLY A 128 -8.12 13.90 3.45
C GLY A 128 -8.06 12.77 2.45
N GLY A 129 -6.86 12.43 2.02
CA GLY A 129 -6.62 11.38 1.03
C GLY A 129 -5.29 11.54 0.32
N PHE A 130 -5.22 11.05 -0.91
CA PHE A 130 -4.09 11.25 -1.81
C PHE A 130 -4.59 11.37 -3.25
N GLU A 131 -4.28 12.51 -3.86
CA GLU A 131 -4.67 12.87 -5.22
C GLU A 131 -6.16 12.55 -5.48
N TYR A 132 -6.46 11.83 -6.57
CA TYR A 132 -7.81 11.43 -6.96
C TYR A 132 -8.11 9.95 -6.65
N CYS A 133 -7.15 9.20 -6.09
CA CYS A 133 -7.20 7.74 -6.05
C CYS A 133 -7.60 7.17 -4.68
N ASP A 134 -7.33 7.90 -3.59
CA ASP A 134 -7.72 7.53 -2.23
C ASP A 134 -8.40 8.72 -1.54
N ARG A 135 -9.54 8.49 -0.89
CA ARG A 135 -10.29 9.52 -0.15
C ARG A 135 -10.74 9.01 1.21
N ILE A 136 -10.58 9.85 2.23
CA ILE A 136 -10.99 9.61 3.61
C ILE A 136 -12.13 10.56 3.97
N TYR A 137 -13.21 9.99 4.47
CA TYR A 137 -14.44 10.69 4.80
C TYR A 137 -14.83 10.48 6.25
N VAL A 138 -15.58 11.45 6.77
CA VAL A 138 -16.32 11.34 8.02
C VAL A 138 -17.80 11.18 7.69
N ALA A 139 -18.42 10.11 8.19
CA ALA A 139 -19.85 9.92 8.08
C ALA A 139 -20.61 10.94 8.96
N THR A 140 -21.47 11.75 8.37
CA THR A 140 -22.27 12.78 9.07
C THR A 140 -23.75 12.43 9.13
N GLU A 141 -24.19 11.46 8.34
CA GLU A 141 -25.57 10.95 8.37
C GLU A 141 -25.96 10.46 9.79
N PRO A 142 -27.07 10.94 10.36
CA PRO A 142 -27.54 10.47 11.66
C PRO A 142 -27.80 8.96 11.65
N GLY A 143 -27.22 8.24 12.61
CA GLY A 143 -27.39 6.80 12.71
C GLY A 143 -26.24 6.12 13.44
N PRO A 144 -26.20 4.77 13.43
CA PRO A 144 -25.17 4.00 14.15
C PRO A 144 -23.76 4.19 13.59
N ARG A 145 -23.62 4.74 12.38
CA ARG A 145 -22.33 5.04 11.73
C ARG A 145 -21.94 6.51 11.82
N ALA A 146 -22.74 7.36 12.44
CA ALA A 146 -22.43 8.78 12.57
C ALA A 146 -21.08 8.97 13.27
N GLY A 147 -20.19 9.73 12.63
CA GLY A 147 -18.82 9.98 13.06
C GLY A 147 -17.78 8.94 12.68
N SER A 148 -18.20 7.81 12.08
CA SER A 148 -17.26 6.80 11.57
C SER A 148 -16.41 7.33 10.42
N ILE A 149 -15.22 6.74 10.28
CA ILE A 149 -14.28 7.10 9.23
C ILE A 149 -14.35 6.05 8.13
N VAL A 150 -14.56 6.53 6.91
CA VAL A 150 -14.75 5.71 5.71
C VAL A 150 -13.65 6.05 4.72
N ALA A 151 -13.04 5.03 4.14
CA ALA A 151 -12.11 5.18 3.03
C ALA A 151 -12.78 4.73 1.74
N TRP A 152 -12.54 5.47 0.67
CA TRP A 152 -12.79 5.06 -0.71
C TRP A 152 -11.45 4.95 -1.43
N LYS A 153 -11.31 3.92 -2.25
CA LYS A 153 -10.13 3.68 -3.08
C LYS A 153 -10.58 3.39 -4.51
N GLN A 154 -9.96 4.07 -5.47
CA GLN A 154 -10.21 3.86 -6.89
C GLN A 154 -9.79 2.46 -7.35
N GLY A 155 -10.65 1.80 -8.11
CA GLY A 155 -10.30 0.57 -8.80
C GLY A 155 -9.28 0.80 -9.92
N LEU A 156 -8.36 -0.14 -10.10
CA LEU A 156 -7.39 -0.16 -11.19
C LEU A 156 -7.63 -1.39 -12.10
N PRO A 157 -8.65 -1.37 -12.97
CA PRO A 157 -8.95 -2.47 -13.88
C PRO A 157 -7.72 -2.89 -14.70
N GLY A 158 -7.46 -4.20 -14.73
CA GLY A 158 -6.34 -4.77 -15.49
C GLY A 158 -5.00 -4.82 -14.74
N TRP A 159 -4.90 -4.16 -13.58
CA TRP A 159 -3.75 -4.30 -12.71
C TRP A 159 -3.91 -5.55 -11.84
N THR A 160 -3.01 -6.51 -12.02
CA THR A 160 -3.10 -7.78 -11.29
C THR A 160 -2.99 -7.55 -9.79
N HIS A 161 -3.88 -8.17 -9.03
CA HIS A 161 -4.00 -8.10 -7.57
C HIS A 161 -4.44 -6.77 -6.98
N ALA A 162 -4.59 -5.70 -7.77
CA ALA A 162 -5.25 -4.48 -7.31
C ALA A 162 -6.78 -4.67 -7.24
N LEU A 163 -7.47 -3.78 -6.53
CA LEU A 163 -8.92 -3.60 -6.68
C LEU A 163 -9.27 -3.40 -8.16
N GLN A 164 -10.23 -4.16 -8.68
CA GLN A 164 -10.68 -4.04 -10.07
C GLN A 164 -11.82 -3.04 -10.25
N GLN A 165 -12.45 -2.63 -9.15
CA GLN A 165 -13.53 -1.66 -9.07
C GLN A 165 -13.28 -0.80 -7.82
N ASP A 166 -13.98 0.32 -7.73
CA ASP A 166 -13.88 1.19 -6.56
C ASP A 166 -14.28 0.43 -5.28
N GLY A 167 -13.45 0.55 -4.25
CA GLY A 167 -13.66 -0.08 -2.95
C GLY A 167 -14.04 0.95 -1.90
N ILE A 168 -14.92 0.57 -0.98
CA ILE A 168 -15.30 1.39 0.18
C ILE A 168 -15.18 0.53 1.44
N ALA A 169 -14.55 1.07 2.49
CA ALA A 169 -14.48 0.43 3.79
C ALA A 169 -14.63 1.43 4.93
N THR A 170 -15.35 1.04 5.99
CA THR A 170 -15.28 1.75 7.27
C THR A 170 -13.98 1.34 7.96
N ILE A 171 -13.04 2.28 8.10
CA ILE A 171 -11.69 2.01 8.65
C ILE A 171 -11.62 2.23 10.15
N ALA A 172 -12.54 3.03 10.73
CA ALA A 172 -12.60 3.26 12.16
C ALA A 172 -14.00 3.72 12.62
N PRO A 173 -14.37 3.47 13.89
CA PRO A 173 -15.64 3.94 14.46
C PRO A 173 -15.67 5.46 14.69
N ASP A 174 -14.51 6.11 14.81
CA ASP A 174 -14.38 7.56 14.96
C ASP A 174 -13.00 8.05 14.52
N LEU A 175 -12.82 9.37 14.49
CA LEU A 175 -11.57 10.01 14.02
C LEU A 175 -10.37 9.67 14.91
N LEU A 176 -10.54 9.57 16.22
CA LEU A 176 -9.44 9.24 17.12
C LEU A 176 -8.95 7.81 16.89
N ALA A 177 -9.88 6.88 16.68
CA ALA A 177 -9.58 5.50 16.32
C ALA A 177 -8.93 5.39 14.93
N ALA A 178 -9.31 6.22 13.96
CA ALA A 178 -8.64 6.26 12.65
C ALA A 178 -7.18 6.74 12.77
N PHE A 179 -6.93 7.80 13.54
CA PHE A 179 -5.56 8.24 13.83
C PHE A 179 -4.77 7.18 14.62
N ALA A 180 -5.42 6.43 15.51
CA ALA A 180 -4.79 5.32 16.20
C ALA A 180 -4.45 4.14 15.26
N ALA A 181 -5.15 3.98 14.14
CA ALA A 181 -4.89 2.96 13.14
C ALA A 181 -3.64 3.25 12.30
N LEU A 182 -3.33 4.54 12.06
CA LEU A 182 -2.10 4.99 11.40
C LEU A 182 -0.87 4.45 12.13
N SER A 183 0.08 3.86 11.41
CA SER A 183 1.25 3.22 11.99
C SER A 183 2.51 3.42 11.16
N LEU A 184 3.65 2.99 11.70
CA LEU A 184 4.83 2.67 10.90
C LEU A 184 4.95 1.15 10.86
N GLU A 185 4.92 0.57 9.67
CA GLU A 185 5.10 -0.88 9.47
C GLU A 185 6.58 -1.27 9.45
N THR A 186 7.43 -0.35 9.01
CA THR A 186 8.89 -0.43 9.03
C THR A 186 9.49 0.78 9.73
N ASP A 187 10.71 0.63 10.23
CA ASP A 187 11.41 1.76 10.83
C ASP A 187 11.92 2.69 9.72
N PRO A 188 11.52 3.96 9.67
CA PRO A 188 11.96 4.88 8.61
C PRO A 188 13.47 5.18 8.65
N GLU A 189 14.18 4.82 9.73
CA GLU A 189 15.65 4.87 9.75
C GLU A 189 16.31 3.69 9.00
N ASP A 190 15.61 2.57 8.88
CA ASP A 190 16.11 1.33 8.27
C ASP A 190 15.52 1.05 6.88
N ASP A 191 14.39 1.69 6.54
CA ASP A 191 13.65 1.47 5.30
C ASP A 191 13.36 2.79 4.56
N VAL A 192 14.07 2.99 3.46
CA VAL A 192 13.95 4.19 2.60
C VAL A 192 12.63 4.29 1.85
N ASP A 193 11.90 3.17 1.73
CA ASP A 193 10.59 3.13 1.09
C ASP A 193 9.45 3.37 2.11
N SER A 194 9.78 3.51 3.40
CA SER A 194 8.80 3.84 4.44
C SER A 194 8.21 5.23 4.19
N PRO A 195 6.87 5.40 4.30
CA PRO A 195 6.27 6.73 4.28
C PRO A 195 6.89 7.65 5.32
N GLY A 196 7.38 7.11 6.44
CA GLY A 196 7.91 7.89 7.53
C GLY A 196 9.24 8.59 7.28
N VAL A 197 9.95 8.24 6.20
CA VAL A 197 11.13 8.99 5.73
C VAL A 197 10.78 10.47 5.54
N ARG A 198 9.57 10.77 5.04
CA ARG A 198 9.09 12.13 4.81
C ARG A 198 9.10 13.01 6.07
N VAL A 199 8.76 12.43 7.24
CA VAL A 199 8.82 13.16 8.53
C VAL A 199 10.26 13.40 8.95
N LEU A 200 11.15 12.42 8.76
CA LEU A 200 12.56 12.59 9.09
C LEU A 200 13.19 13.71 8.24
N GLU A 201 12.93 13.71 6.93
CA GLU A 201 13.38 14.76 6.01
C GLU A 201 12.83 16.14 6.40
N TYR A 202 11.53 16.23 6.72
CA TYR A 202 10.94 17.49 7.16
C TYR A 202 11.58 18.01 8.44
N VAL A 203 11.82 17.13 9.42
CA VAL A 203 12.45 17.51 10.69
C VAL A 203 13.90 17.95 10.48
N ASP A 204 14.66 17.26 9.64
CA ASP A 204 16.04 17.64 9.29
C ASP A 204 16.07 19.04 8.66
N GLU A 205 15.18 19.33 7.70
CA GLU A 205 15.02 20.65 7.09
C GLU A 205 14.69 21.71 8.16
N ARG A 206 13.80 21.42 9.12
CA ARG A 206 13.45 22.38 10.19
C ARG A 206 14.62 22.66 11.12
N VAL A 207 15.51 21.71 11.34
CA VAL A 207 16.75 21.92 12.11
C VAL A 207 17.74 22.74 11.30
N SER A 208 18.04 22.34 10.06
CA SER A 208 19.11 22.93 9.25
C SER A 208 18.79 24.36 8.80
N ASP A 209 17.56 24.59 8.37
CA ASP A 209 17.20 25.79 7.61
C ASP A 209 16.33 26.76 8.42
N HIS A 210 15.64 26.25 9.45
CA HIS A 210 14.66 27.01 10.22
C HIS A 210 15.01 27.15 11.71
N GLY A 211 16.09 26.54 12.18
CA GLY A 211 16.60 26.73 13.54
C GLY A 211 15.81 26.01 14.63
N MET A 212 15.12 24.91 14.29
CA MET A 212 14.53 24.03 15.30
C MET A 212 15.63 23.48 16.22
N PRO A 213 15.45 23.50 17.56
CA PRO A 213 16.44 22.90 18.46
C PRO A 213 16.58 21.39 18.21
N GLN A 214 17.82 20.92 18.03
CA GLN A 214 18.11 19.48 17.80
C GLN A 214 17.47 18.58 18.87
N ALA A 215 17.52 18.97 20.15
CA ALA A 215 16.94 18.16 21.22
C ALA A 215 15.41 18.01 21.09
N LEU A 216 14.71 19.01 20.54
CA LEU A 216 13.28 18.94 20.27
C LEU A 216 13.00 18.05 19.05
N ALA A 217 13.83 18.16 18.00
CA ALA A 217 13.77 17.28 16.83
C ALA A 217 13.96 15.82 17.22
N ASP A 218 14.98 15.50 18.02
CA ASP A 218 15.25 14.14 18.51
C ASP A 218 14.07 13.60 19.34
N ALA A 219 13.49 14.44 20.21
CA ALA A 219 12.32 14.07 21.00
C ALA A 219 11.08 13.83 20.13
N LEU A 220 10.89 14.61 19.08
CA LEU A 220 9.82 14.44 18.10
C LEU A 220 9.98 13.15 17.29
N VAL A 221 11.18 12.86 16.80
CA VAL A 221 11.47 11.60 16.08
C VAL A 221 11.23 10.40 17.00
N ALA A 222 11.71 10.45 18.25
CA ALA A 222 11.45 9.41 19.23
C ALA A 222 9.96 9.25 19.57
N TYR A 223 9.19 10.34 19.58
CA TYR A 223 7.74 10.30 19.77
C TYR A 223 7.03 9.69 18.56
N TYR A 224 7.41 10.10 17.35
CA TYR A 224 6.87 9.63 16.08
C TYR A 224 7.08 8.11 15.90
N ARG A 225 8.29 7.63 16.19
CA ARG A 225 8.64 6.20 16.11
C ARG A 225 7.88 5.31 17.09
N ARG A 226 7.13 5.88 18.06
CA ARG A 226 6.18 5.09 18.89
C ARG A 226 5.01 4.52 18.09
N ALA A 227 4.77 5.05 16.88
CA ALA A 227 3.79 4.48 15.95
C ALA A 227 4.32 3.22 15.24
N LEU A 228 5.61 2.88 15.41
CA LEU A 228 6.18 1.64 14.91
C LEU A 228 5.51 0.43 15.55
N VAL A 229 5.04 -0.46 14.68
CA VAL A 229 4.33 -1.65 15.09
C VAL A 229 5.33 -2.77 15.39
N ASP A 230 5.38 -3.20 16.66
CA ASP A 230 6.25 -4.29 17.09
C ASP A 230 5.58 -5.66 16.93
N TRP A 231 5.88 -6.34 15.84
CA TRP A 231 5.52 -7.75 15.65
C TRP A 231 6.56 -8.72 16.25
N ARG A 232 7.78 -8.27 16.52
CA ARG A 232 8.88 -9.13 17.01
C ARG A 232 8.64 -9.55 18.46
N GLY A 233 8.15 -8.65 19.31
CA GLY A 233 7.76 -8.95 20.68
C GLY A 233 6.75 -10.11 20.77
N PRO A 234 5.57 -10.00 20.13
CA PRO A 234 4.57 -11.08 20.09
C PRO A 234 5.07 -12.37 19.42
N LEU A 235 5.94 -12.27 18.40
CA LEU A 235 6.58 -13.46 17.81
C LEU A 235 7.45 -14.19 18.82
N ALA A 236 8.29 -13.47 19.58
CA ALA A 236 9.15 -14.06 20.61
C ALA A 236 8.34 -14.64 21.79
N ALA A 237 7.20 -14.02 22.11
CA ALA A 237 6.29 -14.49 23.15
C ALA A 237 5.37 -15.65 22.71
N GLY A 238 5.32 -15.97 21.41
CA GLY A 238 4.41 -16.97 20.85
C GLY A 238 2.93 -16.54 20.82
N THR A 239 2.66 -15.24 20.91
CA THR A 239 1.31 -14.64 20.92
C THR A 239 0.98 -13.91 19.62
N LEU A 240 1.86 -13.96 18.61
CA LEU A 240 1.69 -13.24 17.35
C LEU A 240 0.33 -13.51 16.68
N MET A 241 -0.18 -14.75 16.76
CA MET A 241 -1.43 -15.15 16.14
C MET A 241 -2.69 -14.53 16.80
N GLU A 242 -2.56 -13.90 17.98
CA GLU A 242 -3.64 -13.12 18.59
C GLU A 242 -3.93 -11.83 17.81
N SER A 243 -3.00 -11.40 16.94
CA SER A 243 -3.17 -10.24 16.07
C SER A 243 -2.86 -10.57 14.60
N PRO A 244 -3.89 -10.79 13.76
CA PRO A 244 -3.72 -11.05 12.33
C PRO A 244 -2.90 -9.97 11.61
N ARG A 245 -3.05 -8.70 12.01
CA ARG A 245 -2.27 -7.58 11.48
C ARG A 245 -0.77 -7.78 11.72
N LEU A 246 -0.37 -8.08 12.96
CA LEU A 246 1.05 -8.28 13.29
C LEU A 246 1.62 -9.51 12.59
N ALA A 247 0.85 -10.60 12.50
CA ALA A 247 1.24 -11.78 11.75
C ALA A 247 1.47 -11.47 10.26
N GLY A 248 0.57 -10.69 9.65
CA GLY A 248 0.71 -10.22 8.28
C GLY A 248 1.95 -9.35 8.06
N LEU A 249 2.28 -8.46 8.99
CA LEU A 249 3.49 -7.63 8.94
C LEU A 249 4.77 -8.46 9.06
N ALA A 250 4.81 -9.41 10.00
CA ALA A 250 5.94 -10.32 10.14
C ALA A 250 6.18 -11.13 8.85
N LEU A 251 5.10 -11.61 8.22
CA LEU A 251 5.19 -12.31 6.94
C LEU A 251 5.68 -11.39 5.82
N GLN A 252 5.14 -10.18 5.68
CA GLN A 252 5.63 -9.21 4.69
C GLN A 252 7.12 -8.92 4.87
N HIS A 253 7.58 -8.73 6.11
CA HIS A 253 9.00 -8.56 6.41
C HIS A 253 9.84 -9.77 5.98
N ALA A 254 9.34 -10.99 6.23
CA ALA A 254 10.01 -12.20 5.79
C ALA A 254 10.15 -12.26 4.26
N LEU A 255 9.10 -11.87 3.53
CA LEU A 255 9.13 -11.89 2.07
C LEU A 255 10.06 -10.83 1.50
N SER A 256 10.03 -9.59 2.01
CA SER A 256 10.90 -8.51 1.54
C SER A 256 12.40 -8.81 1.75
N ASN A 257 12.74 -9.68 2.71
CA ASN A 257 14.12 -10.06 3.03
C ASN A 257 14.51 -11.46 2.55
N ASP A 258 13.63 -12.15 1.82
CA ASP A 258 13.78 -13.57 1.45
C ASP A 258 14.10 -14.50 2.64
N ASP A 259 13.52 -14.20 3.81
CA ASP A 259 13.79 -14.90 5.07
C ASP A 259 12.92 -16.17 5.22
N ALA A 260 13.42 -17.25 4.64
CA ALA A 260 12.82 -18.57 4.77
C ALA A 260 12.74 -19.09 6.23
N ALA A 261 13.63 -18.63 7.12
CA ALA A 261 13.64 -19.08 8.51
C ALA A 261 12.48 -18.46 9.30
N LEU A 262 12.23 -17.17 9.09
CA LEU A 262 11.08 -16.48 9.66
C LEU A 262 9.76 -17.08 9.13
N VAL A 263 9.65 -17.40 7.83
CA VAL A 263 8.47 -18.09 7.30
C VAL A 263 8.21 -19.42 8.01
N ARG A 264 9.25 -20.24 8.23
CA ARG A 264 9.11 -21.51 8.98
C ARG A 264 8.70 -21.26 10.43
N GLN A 265 9.27 -20.26 11.09
CA GLN A 265 8.88 -19.92 12.45
C GLN A 265 7.41 -19.49 12.55
N LEU A 266 6.92 -18.71 11.59
CA LEU A 266 5.51 -18.33 11.51
C LEU A 266 4.61 -19.55 11.30
N ALA A 267 5.00 -20.48 10.43
CA ALA A 267 4.30 -21.74 10.21
C ALA A 267 4.26 -22.61 11.49
N ASP A 268 5.38 -22.72 12.21
CA ASP A 268 5.49 -23.47 13.47
C ASP A 268 4.60 -22.90 14.58
N GLN A 269 4.32 -21.60 14.55
CA GLN A 269 3.37 -20.94 15.45
C GLN A 269 1.90 -21.04 14.98
N GLY A 270 1.64 -21.76 13.88
CA GLY A 270 0.29 -22.03 13.38
C GLY A 270 -0.25 -20.98 12.41
N MET A 271 0.60 -20.11 11.84
CA MET A 271 0.16 -19.17 10.81
C MET A 271 -0.34 -19.92 9.57
N ARG A 272 -1.51 -19.52 9.08
CA ARG A 272 -2.08 -20.03 7.83
C ARG A 272 -1.78 -19.05 6.70
N PHE A 273 -1.37 -19.58 5.55
CA PHE A 273 -0.97 -18.80 4.38
C PHE A 273 -2.04 -18.80 3.27
N ASP A 274 -3.32 -18.78 3.66
CA ASP A 274 -4.46 -18.85 2.74
C ASP A 274 -5.13 -17.51 2.46
N GLN A 275 -4.89 -16.51 3.32
CA GLN A 275 -5.42 -15.15 3.18
C GLN A 275 -4.58 -14.29 2.24
N PRO A 276 -5.19 -13.32 1.53
CA PRO A 276 -4.45 -12.30 0.81
C PRO A 276 -3.53 -11.49 1.74
N LEU A 277 -2.36 -11.13 1.21
CA LEU A 277 -1.34 -10.36 1.92
C LEU A 277 -1.16 -8.94 1.33
N ARG A 278 -1.39 -8.79 0.03
CA ARG A 278 -1.32 -7.52 -0.69
C ARG A 278 -2.34 -7.51 -1.82
N GLY A 279 -3.33 -6.65 -1.71
CA GLY A 279 -4.51 -6.69 -2.56
C GLY A 279 -5.13 -8.09 -2.52
N SER A 280 -5.35 -8.71 -3.68
CA SER A 280 -5.78 -10.11 -3.77
C SER A 280 -4.64 -11.14 -3.80
N ALA A 281 -3.38 -10.71 -3.78
CA ALA A 281 -2.22 -11.61 -3.88
C ALA A 281 -2.05 -12.44 -2.61
N LYS A 282 -1.89 -13.75 -2.77
CA LYS A 282 -1.55 -14.67 -1.67
C LYS A 282 -0.04 -14.64 -1.37
N PRO A 283 0.40 -15.14 -0.20
CA PRO A 283 1.81 -15.09 0.19
C PRO A 283 2.80 -15.62 -0.85
N VAL A 284 2.47 -16.73 -1.54
CA VAL A 284 3.33 -17.29 -2.58
C VAL A 284 3.46 -16.33 -3.77
N ASP A 285 2.35 -15.73 -4.22
CA ASP A 285 2.39 -14.76 -5.32
C ASP A 285 3.22 -13.53 -4.95
N VAL A 286 3.07 -13.02 -3.73
CA VAL A 286 3.86 -11.89 -3.22
C VAL A 286 5.35 -12.23 -3.19
N ALA A 287 5.72 -13.39 -2.65
CA ALA A 287 7.11 -13.84 -2.60
C ALA A 287 7.73 -13.94 -4.01
N LEU A 288 6.99 -14.51 -4.97
CA LEU A 288 7.45 -14.63 -6.35
C LEU A 288 7.60 -13.28 -7.05
N MET A 289 6.66 -12.35 -6.86
CA MET A 289 6.74 -10.99 -7.40
C MET A 289 7.94 -10.21 -6.84
N GLN A 290 8.31 -10.45 -5.59
CA GLN A 290 9.50 -9.86 -4.95
C GLN A 290 10.80 -10.62 -5.25
N ASN A 291 10.72 -11.76 -5.96
CA ASN A 291 11.82 -12.69 -6.20
C ASN A 291 12.43 -13.30 -4.92
N ALA A 292 11.63 -13.40 -3.85
CA ALA A 292 11.98 -14.02 -2.58
C ALA A 292 11.81 -15.55 -2.67
N TYR A 293 12.72 -16.21 -3.38
CA TYR A 293 12.61 -17.63 -3.72
C TYR A 293 12.84 -18.58 -2.54
N ALA A 294 13.67 -18.22 -1.56
CA ALA A 294 13.85 -19.03 -0.37
C ALA A 294 12.60 -18.98 0.52
N ALA A 295 12.01 -17.79 0.69
CA ALA A 295 10.76 -17.60 1.41
C ALA A 295 9.58 -18.28 0.67
N ALA A 296 9.53 -18.19 -0.66
CA ALA A 296 8.55 -18.91 -1.46
C ALA A 296 8.63 -20.43 -1.26
N ASP A 297 9.83 -21.03 -1.28
CA ASP A 297 9.98 -22.47 -1.02
C ASP A 297 9.52 -22.84 0.40
N ALA A 298 9.83 -22.01 1.41
CA ALA A 298 9.36 -22.23 2.78
C ALA A 298 7.83 -22.15 2.89
N LEU A 299 7.18 -21.22 2.19
CA LEU A 299 5.71 -21.12 2.14
C LEU A 299 5.09 -22.38 1.52
N LEU A 300 5.66 -22.86 0.41
CA LEU A 300 5.20 -24.08 -0.26
C LEU A 300 5.40 -25.33 0.62
N GLN A 301 6.51 -25.40 1.36
CA GLN A 301 6.73 -26.46 2.34
C GLN A 301 5.71 -26.42 3.49
N ALA A 302 5.28 -25.23 3.90
CA ALA A 302 4.24 -25.02 4.88
C ALA A 302 2.80 -25.21 4.34
N GLY A 303 2.65 -25.59 3.07
CA GLY A 303 1.35 -25.87 2.45
C GLY A 303 0.56 -24.63 2.03
N ALA A 304 1.23 -23.50 1.78
CA ALA A 304 0.59 -22.32 1.22
C ALA A 304 -0.04 -22.61 -0.15
N ALA A 305 -1.18 -21.98 -0.43
CA ALA A 305 -1.89 -22.19 -1.68
C ALA A 305 -1.14 -21.56 -2.87
N VAL A 306 -1.06 -22.30 -3.98
CA VAL A 306 -0.42 -21.85 -5.23
C VAL A 306 -1.49 -21.39 -6.21
N SER A 307 -1.29 -20.22 -6.81
CA SER A 307 -2.14 -19.73 -7.89
C SER A 307 -1.82 -20.48 -9.20
N PRO A 308 -2.80 -20.74 -10.08
CA PRO A 308 -2.54 -21.37 -11.38
C PRO A 308 -1.49 -20.63 -12.21
N THR A 309 -1.40 -19.31 -12.05
CA THR A 309 -0.49 -18.43 -12.80
C THR A 309 0.81 -18.13 -12.05
N ALA A 310 1.13 -18.82 -10.96
CA ALA A 310 2.31 -18.54 -10.13
C ALA A 310 3.62 -18.54 -10.94
N ILE A 311 3.77 -19.47 -11.91
CA ILE A 311 4.96 -19.56 -12.76
C ILE A 311 5.12 -18.37 -13.74
N HIS A 312 4.08 -17.52 -13.90
CA HIS A 312 4.17 -16.31 -14.72
C HIS A 312 4.87 -15.15 -13.98
N ARG A 313 5.10 -15.29 -12.67
CA ARG A 313 5.66 -14.24 -11.80
C ARG A 313 7.18 -14.14 -11.82
N PHE A 314 7.88 -15.05 -12.51
CA PHE A 314 9.34 -15.02 -12.53
C PHE A 314 9.87 -13.81 -13.28
N ASP A 315 10.66 -13.01 -12.55
CA ASP A 315 11.46 -11.94 -13.10
C ASP A 315 12.97 -12.13 -12.85
N ARG A 316 13.36 -13.03 -11.96
CA ARG A 316 14.74 -13.53 -11.78
C ARG A 316 14.82 -15.02 -12.03
N LYS A 317 16.04 -15.55 -12.10
CA LYS A 317 16.31 -16.97 -12.40
C LYS A 317 15.71 -17.90 -11.33
N PRO A 318 14.62 -18.65 -11.59
CA PRO A 318 14.10 -19.59 -10.62
C PRO A 318 14.96 -20.86 -10.58
N SER A 319 14.98 -21.55 -9.44
CA SER A 319 15.55 -22.90 -9.35
C SER A 319 14.59 -23.94 -9.94
N ALA A 320 15.15 -25.03 -10.50
CA ALA A 320 14.35 -26.14 -11.00
C ALA A 320 13.46 -26.75 -9.90
N ALA A 321 14.00 -26.90 -8.69
CA ALA A 321 13.28 -27.39 -7.51
C ALA A 321 12.07 -26.52 -7.12
N LEU A 322 12.19 -25.19 -7.19
CA LEU A 322 11.07 -24.28 -6.92
C LEU A 322 9.95 -24.49 -7.95
N VAL A 323 10.30 -24.58 -9.24
CA VAL A 323 9.33 -24.80 -10.31
C VAL A 323 8.66 -26.16 -10.19
N GLU A 324 9.41 -27.22 -9.93
CA GLU A 324 8.85 -28.56 -9.69
C GLU A 324 7.82 -28.53 -8.56
N ARG A 325 8.11 -27.85 -7.45
CA ARG A 325 7.20 -27.75 -6.30
C ARG A 325 5.95 -26.94 -6.64
N LEU A 326 6.09 -25.83 -7.36
CA LEU A 326 4.95 -25.01 -7.81
C LEU A 326 4.00 -25.83 -8.70
N LEU A 327 4.54 -26.59 -9.65
CA LEU A 327 3.77 -27.47 -10.53
C LEU A 327 3.06 -28.57 -9.72
N ALA A 328 3.77 -29.22 -8.80
CA ALA A 328 3.22 -30.25 -7.93
C ALA A 328 2.08 -29.75 -7.02
N GLN A 329 2.07 -28.45 -6.71
CA GLN A 329 1.05 -27.81 -5.86
C GLN A 329 -0.02 -27.03 -6.63
N GLY A 330 -0.08 -27.20 -7.96
CA GLY A 330 -1.21 -26.73 -8.78
C GLY A 330 -0.95 -25.50 -9.65
N ALA A 331 0.32 -25.05 -9.80
CA ALA A 331 0.65 -24.11 -10.86
C ALA A 331 0.40 -24.76 -12.23
N GLN A 332 -0.24 -24.04 -13.14
CA GLN A 332 -0.56 -24.52 -14.48
C GLN A 332 0.64 -24.35 -15.40
N ALA A 333 1.14 -25.45 -15.94
CA ALA A 333 2.17 -25.42 -16.97
C ALA A 333 1.61 -24.90 -18.31
N ASP A 334 2.27 -23.92 -18.91
CA ASP A 334 1.93 -23.38 -20.21
C ASP A 334 3.15 -22.76 -20.93
N ALA A 335 2.95 -22.36 -22.19
CA ALA A 335 3.98 -21.76 -23.04
C ALA A 335 4.59 -20.48 -22.44
N LEU A 336 3.78 -19.69 -21.71
CA LEU A 336 4.25 -18.47 -21.07
C LEU A 336 5.18 -18.76 -19.90
N GLY A 337 4.86 -19.76 -19.08
CA GLY A 337 5.72 -20.24 -18.00
C GLY A 337 7.08 -20.74 -18.52
N VAL A 338 7.08 -21.48 -19.64
CA VAL A 338 8.34 -21.89 -20.32
C VAL A 338 9.13 -20.66 -20.74
N ALA A 339 8.53 -19.74 -21.49
CA ALA A 339 9.20 -18.53 -21.98
C ALA A 339 9.74 -17.64 -20.84
N ARG A 340 9.01 -17.49 -19.73
CA ARG A 340 9.47 -16.76 -18.54
C ARG A 340 10.71 -17.40 -17.92
N CYS A 341 10.71 -18.72 -17.73
CA CYS A 341 11.87 -19.45 -17.20
C CYS A 341 13.09 -19.30 -18.11
N VAL A 342 12.90 -19.42 -19.43
CA VAL A 342 13.96 -19.22 -20.43
C VAL A 342 14.50 -17.80 -20.37
N ALA A 343 13.63 -16.79 -20.45
CA ALA A 343 14.05 -15.39 -20.41
C ALA A 343 14.90 -15.10 -19.15
N CYS A 344 14.50 -15.64 -17.99
CA CYS A 344 15.23 -15.52 -16.73
C CYS A 344 16.54 -16.34 -16.66
N GLY A 345 16.94 -17.05 -17.72
CA GLY A 345 18.18 -17.84 -17.75
C GLY A 345 18.08 -19.18 -17.00
N SER A 346 16.87 -19.76 -16.90
CA SER A 346 16.62 -21.06 -16.26
C SER A 346 16.09 -22.11 -17.25
N PRO A 347 16.94 -22.62 -18.16
CA PRO A 347 16.52 -23.59 -19.18
C PRO A 347 16.11 -24.95 -18.60
N GLU A 348 16.66 -25.33 -17.44
CA GLU A 348 16.26 -26.56 -16.75
C GLU A 348 14.83 -26.45 -16.21
N ALA A 349 14.51 -25.35 -15.53
CA ALA A 349 13.15 -25.07 -15.08
C ALA A 349 12.18 -24.97 -16.25
N ALA A 350 12.58 -24.34 -17.36
CA ALA A 350 11.77 -24.26 -18.56
C ALA A 350 11.41 -25.65 -19.13
N ARG A 351 12.36 -26.59 -19.15
CA ARG A 351 12.08 -27.98 -19.57
C ARG A 351 11.14 -28.70 -18.62
N LEU A 352 11.21 -28.44 -17.31
CA LEU A 352 10.25 -28.98 -16.35
C LEU A 352 8.83 -28.48 -16.60
N VAL A 353 8.65 -27.17 -16.84
CA VAL A 353 7.34 -26.62 -17.22
C VAL A 353 6.84 -27.26 -18.51
N ALA A 354 7.70 -27.32 -19.53
CA ALA A 354 7.34 -27.90 -20.83
C ALA A 354 6.91 -29.37 -20.73
N ALA A 355 7.61 -30.17 -19.93
CA ALA A 355 7.29 -31.57 -19.70
C ALA A 355 5.97 -31.78 -18.93
N ALA A 356 5.50 -30.76 -18.20
CA ALA A 356 4.25 -30.79 -17.45
C ALA A 356 3.03 -30.28 -18.27
N CYS A 357 3.24 -29.76 -19.49
CA CYS A 357 2.15 -29.31 -20.37
C CYS A 357 1.44 -30.50 -21.03
N ALA A 358 0.13 -30.34 -21.31
CA ALA A 358 -0.60 -31.21 -22.24
C ALA A 358 -0.26 -30.83 -23.70
N ASP A 359 -0.33 -31.81 -24.62
CA ASP A 359 0.25 -31.83 -25.98
C ASP A 359 0.25 -30.53 -26.82
N ASP A 360 1.23 -30.43 -27.74
CA ASP A 360 1.57 -29.30 -28.66
C ASP A 360 2.09 -28.00 -28.01
N ILE A 361 2.87 -28.15 -26.95
CA ILE A 361 3.55 -27.02 -26.29
C ILE A 361 4.62 -26.34 -27.17
N ALA A 362 5.21 -27.05 -28.14
CA ALA A 362 6.30 -26.51 -28.95
C ALA A 362 5.86 -25.35 -29.85
N THR A 363 4.69 -25.48 -30.49
CA THR A 363 4.12 -24.43 -31.35
C THR A 363 3.72 -23.21 -30.50
N ALA A 364 2.98 -23.44 -29.42
CA ALA A 364 2.56 -22.38 -28.50
C ALA A 364 3.77 -21.64 -27.87
N PHE A 365 4.82 -22.39 -27.52
CA PHE A 365 6.06 -21.80 -27.01
C PHE A 365 6.75 -20.92 -28.07
N ALA A 366 6.82 -21.36 -29.33
CA ALA A 366 7.44 -20.56 -30.39
C ALA A 366 6.75 -19.19 -30.55
N ASP A 367 5.42 -19.17 -30.57
CA ASP A 367 4.63 -17.93 -30.66
C ASP A 367 4.89 -16.98 -29.48
N VAL A 368 4.85 -17.50 -28.25
CA VAL A 368 5.07 -16.70 -27.04
C VAL A 368 6.52 -16.23 -26.94
N ARG A 369 7.49 -17.10 -27.26
CA ARG A 369 8.93 -16.77 -27.30
C ARG A 369 9.19 -15.62 -28.26
N ASP A 370 8.65 -15.70 -29.48
CA ASP A 370 8.89 -14.69 -30.51
C ASP A 370 8.23 -13.35 -30.15
N SER A 371 7.00 -13.38 -29.63
CA SER A 371 6.31 -12.20 -29.11
C SER A 371 7.11 -11.52 -27.98
N MET A 372 7.55 -12.30 -26.98
CA MET A 372 8.30 -11.79 -25.84
C MET A 372 9.69 -11.27 -26.24
N ALA A 373 10.41 -11.99 -27.11
CA ALA A 373 11.72 -11.57 -27.60
C ALA A 373 11.63 -10.27 -28.42
N ASN A 374 10.59 -10.11 -29.24
CA ASN A 374 10.35 -8.88 -29.99
C ASN A 374 10.04 -7.69 -29.06
N SER A 375 9.24 -7.90 -28.01
CA SER A 375 8.98 -6.88 -27.00
C SER A 375 10.28 -6.41 -26.33
N TYR A 376 11.11 -7.33 -25.82
CA TYR A 376 12.39 -6.97 -25.20
C TYR A 376 13.38 -6.33 -26.18
N GLN A 377 13.37 -6.73 -27.46
CA GLN A 377 14.21 -6.11 -28.47
C GLN A 377 13.79 -4.66 -28.76
N GLU A 378 12.49 -4.37 -28.78
CA GLU A 378 11.99 -3.00 -28.94
C GLU A 378 12.33 -2.13 -27.72
N ASP A 379 12.14 -2.65 -26.50
CA ASP A 379 12.54 -1.95 -25.29
C ASP A 379 14.06 -1.70 -25.25
N LEU A 380 14.87 -2.68 -25.66
CA LEU A 380 16.32 -2.52 -25.78
C LEU A 380 16.70 -1.40 -26.75
N ARG A 381 16.00 -1.30 -27.89
CA ARG A 381 16.21 -0.23 -28.88
C ARG A 381 15.88 1.13 -28.26
N ARG A 382 14.77 1.24 -27.52
CA ARG A 382 14.35 2.47 -26.86
C ARG A 382 15.30 2.89 -25.73
N VAL A 383 15.77 1.94 -24.92
CA VAL A 383 16.77 2.19 -23.86
C VAL A 383 18.08 2.69 -24.46
N ARG A 384 18.60 2.04 -25.50
CA ARG A 384 19.83 2.48 -26.19
C ARG A 384 19.70 3.85 -26.85
N ALA A 385 18.49 4.23 -27.26
CA ALA A 385 18.19 5.55 -27.80
C ALA A 385 17.95 6.62 -26.71
N GLY A 386 17.94 6.26 -25.43
CA GLY A 386 17.62 7.18 -24.32
C GLY A 386 16.13 7.53 -24.20
N ASN A 387 15.25 6.81 -24.90
CA ASN A 387 13.80 7.07 -24.95
C ASN A 387 13.00 6.25 -23.92
N LEU A 388 13.68 5.41 -23.13
CA LEU A 388 13.07 4.57 -22.10
C LEU A 388 14.10 4.31 -20.99
N SER A 389 13.69 4.50 -19.74
CA SER A 389 14.39 3.92 -18.59
C SER A 389 13.74 2.57 -18.28
N HIS A 390 14.53 1.52 -18.16
CA HIS A 390 14.06 0.15 -17.89
C HIS A 390 14.92 -0.48 -16.81
N TYR A 391 14.30 -1.13 -15.82
CA TYR A 391 14.99 -1.66 -14.62
C TYR A 391 16.09 -2.69 -14.95
N LEU A 392 15.90 -3.51 -15.99
CA LEU A 392 16.94 -4.44 -16.47
C LEU A 392 18.13 -3.76 -17.17
N GLY A 393 18.00 -2.49 -17.58
CA GLY A 393 18.96 -1.82 -18.44
C GLY A 393 19.14 -2.48 -19.82
N ALA A 394 20.08 -1.97 -20.60
CA ALA A 394 20.34 -2.48 -21.95
C ALA A 394 20.93 -3.91 -21.92
N ASP A 395 21.81 -4.21 -20.97
CA ASP A 395 22.49 -5.51 -20.90
C ASP A 395 21.52 -6.62 -20.47
N GLY A 396 20.70 -6.37 -19.45
CA GLY A 396 19.68 -7.33 -19.01
C GLY A 396 18.65 -7.62 -20.09
N LEU A 397 18.20 -6.59 -20.84
CA LEU A 397 17.31 -6.81 -21.99
C LEU A 397 17.96 -7.62 -23.11
N ALA A 398 19.24 -7.35 -23.42
CA ALA A 398 19.98 -8.12 -24.41
C ALA A 398 20.14 -9.60 -24.00
N GLU A 399 20.42 -9.86 -22.71
CA GLU A 399 20.50 -11.20 -22.15
C GLU A 399 19.17 -11.95 -22.27
N ARG A 400 18.03 -11.29 -21.95
CA ARG A 400 16.68 -11.88 -22.09
C ARG A 400 16.39 -12.31 -23.51
N VAL A 401 16.74 -11.46 -24.49
CA VAL A 401 16.57 -11.76 -25.92
C VAL A 401 17.45 -12.92 -26.35
N ALA A 402 18.72 -12.95 -25.92
CA ALA A 402 19.64 -14.04 -26.24
C ALA A 402 19.14 -15.37 -25.66
N ASN A 403 18.77 -15.40 -24.37
CA ASN A 403 18.24 -16.59 -23.71
C ASN A 403 17.03 -17.16 -24.46
N LEU A 404 16.08 -16.32 -24.87
CA LEU A 404 14.89 -16.73 -25.61
C LEU A 404 15.25 -17.31 -26.99
N ARG A 405 16.19 -16.71 -27.71
CA ARG A 405 16.58 -17.13 -29.07
C ARG A 405 17.41 -18.41 -29.10
N ASP A 406 18.26 -18.59 -28.10
CA ASP A 406 19.21 -19.70 -28.05
C ASP A 406 18.57 -20.98 -27.51
N PHE A 407 17.42 -20.88 -26.83
CA PHE A 407 16.70 -22.02 -26.29
C PHE A 407 15.81 -22.72 -27.33
N SER A 408 16.00 -24.04 -27.44
CA SER A 408 15.10 -24.95 -28.15
C SER A 408 14.46 -25.91 -27.15
N LEU A 409 13.15 -26.12 -27.32
CA LEU A 409 12.40 -27.14 -26.60
C LEU A 409 12.81 -28.55 -27.05
#